data_AF-A0A925DS01-F1
#
_entry.id   AF-A0A925DS01-F1
#
_cell.length_a   1.000
_cell.length_b   1.000
_cell.length_c   1.000
_cell.angle_alpha   90.00
_cell.angle_beta   90.00
_cell.angle_gamma   90.00
#
_symmetry.space_group_name_H-M   'P 1'
#
loop_
_entity.id
_entity.type
_entity.pdbx_description
1 polymer ?
#
loop_
_entity_poly.entity_id
_entity_poly.type
_entity_poly.pdbx_seq_one_letter_code
_entity_poly.pdbx_strand_id
1 'polypeptide(L)'
;MKKITHFFALLVLLSFTKMNSQSSQHDPNPQSNLLTFTANSLSVKEVNAFETRAVQKVEEFYDFLSVITDKKIDLKMREQAKKQAAELFSDKTCTVYGVPVEKFLDSCLSGKLNPSTEIKEKKLSRFFSDNNAENDSYEGAVSFSTVADKTKRTSVINLQRKEKQFGKEIKVIWSVFICEIK
;
A
#
# COMPACT_ATOMS: atom_id res chain seq x y z
N MET A 1 -4.42 29.60 48.05
CA MET A 1 -5.79 29.72 48.59
C MET A 1 -6.77 30.13 47.49
N LYS A 2 -7.61 29.18 47.03
CA LYS A 2 -9.04 29.32 46.70
C LYS A 2 -9.44 28.10 45.86
N LYS A 3 -10.18 27.18 46.50
CA LYS A 3 -10.97 26.09 45.91
C LYS A 3 -12.34 26.66 45.55
N ILE A 4 -12.90 26.33 44.38
CA ILE A 4 -14.36 26.25 44.10
C ILE A 4 -14.54 25.18 42.99
N THR A 5 -14.97 23.94 43.32
CA THR A 5 -16.34 23.35 43.21
C THR A 5 -16.68 22.93 41.76
N HIS A 6 -16.60 21.66 41.33
CA HIS A 6 -17.48 20.49 41.51
C HIS A 6 -18.94 20.63 40.99
N PHE A 7 -19.38 19.58 40.25
CA PHE A 7 -20.74 19.23 39.76
C PHE A 7 -21.25 20.00 38.51
N PHE A 8 -21.94 19.43 37.51
CA PHE A 8 -22.97 18.37 37.49
C PHE A 8 -23.13 17.74 36.07
N ALA A 9 -23.52 16.46 36.05
CA ALA A 9 -24.36 15.70 35.08
C ALA A 9 -24.06 15.65 33.56
N LEU A 10 -23.67 14.44 33.13
CA LEU A 10 -24.54 13.45 32.45
C LEU A 10 -25.70 14.02 31.58
N LEU A 11 -25.53 13.96 30.25
CA LEU A 11 -26.66 13.76 29.33
C LEU A 11 -26.36 12.54 28.47
N VAL A 12 -27.25 11.57 28.58
CA VAL A 12 -27.26 10.28 27.93
C VAL A 12 -28.34 10.32 26.84
N LEU A 13 -28.11 9.56 25.77
CA LEU A 13 -29.05 9.05 24.75
C LEU A 13 -29.29 9.86 23.45
N LEU A 14 -28.98 9.13 22.36
CA LEU A 14 -29.74 8.97 21.11
C LEU A 14 -29.70 10.09 20.08
N SER A 15 -28.89 9.84 19.04
CA SER A 15 -29.36 9.91 17.65
C SER A 15 -28.54 8.94 16.80
N PHE A 16 -28.94 7.66 16.81
CA PHE A 16 -28.81 6.83 15.62
C PHE A 16 -29.67 7.44 14.50
N THR A 17 -29.31 7.15 13.25
CA THR A 17 -29.97 7.51 11.98
C THR A 17 -29.62 8.87 11.35
N LYS A 18 -28.48 8.92 10.66
CA LYS A 18 -28.42 9.35 9.27
C LYS A 18 -27.89 8.15 8.46
N MET A 19 -28.76 7.19 8.14
CA MET A 19 -29.34 7.06 6.81
C MET A 19 -28.31 7.40 5.73
N ASN A 20 -27.55 6.37 5.36
CA ASN A 20 -26.89 6.27 4.07
C ASN A 20 -27.92 6.55 2.98
N SER A 21 -27.78 7.70 2.31
CA SER A 21 -28.24 7.82 0.94
C SER A 21 -27.26 7.03 0.07
N GLN A 22 -27.41 5.71 0.06
CA GLN A 22 -26.86 4.88 -1.01
C GLN A 22 -27.61 5.27 -2.28
N SER A 23 -27.02 6.16 -3.07
CA SER A 23 -27.32 6.20 -4.50
C SER A 23 -26.90 4.84 -5.04
N SER A 24 -27.90 4.04 -5.36
CA SER A 24 -27.82 2.80 -6.10
C SER A 24 -27.12 3.03 -7.45
N GLN A 25 -25.80 2.91 -7.47
CA GLN A 25 -25.08 2.43 -8.65
C GLN A 25 -25.04 0.91 -8.54
N HIS A 26 -25.97 0.32 -9.26
CA HIS A 26 -26.01 -1.11 -9.55
C HIS A 26 -24.80 -1.42 -10.45
N ASP A 27 -23.68 -1.88 -9.86
CA ASP A 27 -22.61 -2.51 -10.63
C ASP A 27 -22.99 -3.98 -10.85
N PRO A 28 -23.09 -4.46 -12.11
CA PRO A 28 -23.53 -5.82 -12.37
C PRO A 28 -22.36 -6.79 -12.20
N ASN A 29 -22.58 -7.81 -11.37
CA ASN A 29 -21.83 -9.06 -11.30
C ASN A 29 -20.42 -9.03 -10.66
N PRO A 30 -20.26 -9.47 -9.38
CA PRO A 30 -18.95 -9.66 -8.75
C PRO A 30 -18.05 -10.73 -9.41
N GLN A 31 -18.56 -11.52 -10.38
CA GLN A 31 -17.73 -12.41 -11.18
C GLN A 31 -16.88 -11.68 -12.22
N SER A 32 -17.28 -10.48 -12.69
CA SER A 32 -16.55 -9.73 -13.73
C SER A 32 -15.16 -9.30 -13.27
N ASN A 33 -15.06 -8.83 -12.02
CA ASN A 33 -13.77 -8.45 -11.41
C ASN A 33 -12.85 -9.67 -11.23
N LEU A 34 -13.38 -10.85 -10.87
CA LEU A 34 -12.57 -12.05 -10.67
C LEU A 34 -11.94 -12.53 -11.99
N LEU A 35 -12.69 -12.46 -13.10
CA LEU A 35 -12.21 -12.84 -14.42
C LEU A 35 -11.00 -12.00 -14.87
N THR A 36 -11.04 -10.68 -14.62
CA THR A 36 -9.94 -9.74 -14.89
C THR A 36 -8.64 -10.12 -14.16
N PHE A 37 -8.73 -10.53 -12.88
CA PHE A 37 -7.53 -10.90 -12.12
C PHE A 37 -6.94 -12.23 -12.59
N THR A 38 -7.76 -13.15 -13.10
CA THR A 38 -7.33 -14.50 -13.52
C THR A 38 -7.01 -14.61 -15.01
N ALA A 39 -7.23 -13.54 -15.80
CA ALA A 39 -7.01 -13.54 -17.24
C ALA A 39 -5.54 -13.77 -17.59
N ASN A 40 -5.29 -14.51 -18.68
CA ASN A 40 -3.92 -14.75 -19.17
C ASN A 40 -3.25 -13.49 -19.74
N SER A 41 -4.05 -12.54 -20.21
CA SER A 41 -3.59 -11.25 -20.73
C SER A 41 -4.53 -10.15 -20.25
N LEU A 42 -3.99 -8.95 -20.01
CA LEU A 42 -4.77 -7.80 -19.56
C LEU A 42 -5.10 -6.87 -20.73
N SER A 43 -6.36 -6.43 -20.79
CA SER A 43 -6.75 -5.32 -21.66
C SER A 43 -6.20 -3.99 -21.14
N VAL A 44 -6.14 -2.98 -22.00
CA VAL A 44 -5.67 -1.62 -21.65
C VAL A 44 -6.41 -1.05 -20.42
N LYS A 45 -7.73 -1.28 -20.35
CA LYS A 45 -8.54 -0.80 -19.21
C LYS A 45 -8.14 -1.48 -17.90
N GLU A 46 -7.81 -2.76 -17.95
CA GLU A 46 -7.41 -3.54 -16.76
C GLU A 46 -6.00 -3.14 -16.31
N VAL A 47 -5.07 -2.92 -17.26
CA VAL A 47 -3.74 -2.36 -16.97
C VAL A 47 -3.85 -1.03 -16.24
N ASN A 48 -4.69 -0.10 -16.71
CA ASN A 48 -4.89 1.21 -16.06
C ASN A 48 -5.40 1.09 -14.60
N ALA A 49 -6.19 0.07 -14.28
CA ALA A 49 -6.64 -0.17 -12.91
C ALA A 49 -5.45 -0.60 -12.01
N PHE A 50 -4.56 -1.46 -12.52
CA PHE A 50 -3.33 -1.84 -11.81
C PHE A 50 -2.36 -0.67 -11.65
N GLU A 51 -2.34 0.27 -12.59
CA GLU A 51 -1.51 1.47 -12.47
C GLU A 51 -1.97 2.42 -11.35
N THR A 52 -3.29 2.53 -11.14
CA THR A 52 -3.82 3.21 -9.96
C THR A 52 -3.38 2.48 -8.68
N ARG A 53 -3.43 1.14 -8.71
CA ARG A 53 -2.99 0.31 -7.58
C ARG A 53 -1.49 0.42 -7.31
N ALA A 54 -0.67 0.66 -8.33
CA ALA A 54 0.76 0.92 -8.19
C ALA A 54 1.05 2.14 -7.32
N VAL A 55 0.33 3.24 -7.54
CA VAL A 55 0.48 4.45 -6.72
C VAL A 55 0.07 4.16 -5.27
N GLN A 56 -1.04 3.46 -5.07
CA GLN A 56 -1.49 3.06 -3.73
C GLN A 56 -0.49 2.15 -3.01
N LYS A 57 0.22 1.27 -3.73
CA LYS A 57 1.23 0.41 -3.11
C LYS A 57 2.40 1.20 -2.53
N VAL A 58 2.82 2.26 -3.22
CA VAL A 58 3.84 3.17 -2.70
C VAL A 58 3.31 3.89 -1.46
N GLU A 59 2.07 4.38 -1.46
CA GLU A 59 1.44 4.98 -0.28
C GLU A 59 1.41 4.01 0.92
N GLU A 60 0.90 2.80 0.71
CA GLU A 60 0.82 1.75 1.74
C GLU A 60 2.20 1.48 2.38
N PHE A 61 3.27 1.49 1.59
CA PHE A 61 4.63 1.31 2.11
C PHE A 61 5.03 2.43 3.08
N TYR A 62 4.79 3.69 2.71
CA TYR A 62 5.12 4.84 3.56
C TYR A 62 4.23 4.93 4.79
N ASP A 63 2.96 4.53 4.68
CA ASP A 63 2.06 4.40 5.82
C ASP A 63 2.59 3.35 6.82
N PHE A 64 3.05 2.18 6.35
CA PHE A 64 3.70 1.21 7.23
C PHE A 64 5.00 1.75 7.84
N LEU A 65 5.81 2.51 7.08
CA LEU A 65 7.00 3.15 7.64
C LEU A 65 6.65 4.10 8.79
N SER A 66 5.56 4.86 8.68
CA SER A 66 5.08 5.74 9.75
C SER A 66 4.79 4.99 11.05
N VAL A 67 4.25 3.78 10.95
CA VAL A 67 3.99 2.90 12.10
C VAL A 67 5.30 2.31 12.63
N ILE A 68 6.15 1.79 11.74
CA ILE A 68 7.41 1.12 12.11
C ILE A 68 8.36 2.06 12.87
N THR A 69 8.42 3.34 12.50
CA THR A 69 9.35 4.29 13.11
C THR A 69 8.82 4.98 14.38
N ASP A 70 7.51 4.94 14.63
CA ASP A 70 6.91 5.56 15.82
C ASP A 70 7.17 4.73 17.08
N LYS A 71 8.12 5.19 17.91
CA LYS A 71 8.49 4.56 19.18
C LYS A 71 7.39 4.60 20.25
N LYS A 72 6.31 5.36 20.05
CA LYS A 72 5.14 5.38 20.95
C LYS A 72 4.20 4.20 20.70
N ILE A 73 4.28 3.58 19.53
CA ILE A 73 3.50 2.39 19.18
C ILE A 73 4.19 1.15 19.77
N ASP A 74 3.39 0.20 20.26
CA ASP A 74 3.88 -1.06 20.81
C ASP A 74 4.76 -1.84 19.82
N LEU A 75 5.82 -2.48 20.32
CA LEU A 75 6.81 -3.18 19.51
C LEU A 75 6.17 -4.26 18.62
N LYS A 76 5.20 -5.02 19.14
CA LYS A 76 4.56 -6.10 18.38
C LYS A 76 3.80 -5.56 17.17
N MET A 77 3.14 -4.41 17.32
CA MET A 77 2.46 -3.74 16.21
C MET A 77 3.45 -3.23 15.16
N ARG A 78 4.59 -2.68 15.60
CA ARG A 78 5.67 -2.21 14.70
C ARG A 78 6.30 -3.37 13.94
N GLU A 79 6.51 -4.51 14.59
CA GLU A 79 6.98 -5.74 13.94
C GLU A 79 5.97 -6.30 12.93
N GLN A 80 4.67 -6.22 13.22
CA GLN A 80 3.63 -6.61 12.28
C GLN A 80 3.59 -5.68 11.06
N ALA A 81 3.67 -4.36 11.27
CA ALA A 81 3.76 -3.39 10.19
C ALA A 81 5.03 -3.62 9.34
N LYS A 82 6.17 -3.97 9.95
CA LYS A 82 7.37 -4.40 9.22
C LYS A 82 7.08 -5.57 8.28
N LYS A 83 6.41 -6.62 8.77
CA LYS A 83 6.07 -7.80 7.95
C LYS A 83 5.17 -7.41 6.77
N GLN A 84 4.13 -6.60 7.03
CA GLN A 84 3.21 -6.12 5.99
C GLN A 84 3.91 -5.23 4.96
N ALA A 85 4.86 -4.38 5.39
CA ALA A 85 5.66 -3.57 4.48
C ALA A 85 6.55 -4.44 3.57
N ALA A 86 7.16 -5.50 4.11
CA ALA A 86 7.98 -6.43 3.34
C ALA A 86 7.15 -7.19 2.28
N GLU A 87 5.91 -7.54 2.60
CA GLU A 87 4.96 -8.21 1.68
C GLU A 87 4.54 -7.34 0.49
N LEU A 88 4.80 -6.03 0.52
CA LEU A 88 4.55 -5.14 -0.63
C LEU A 88 5.59 -5.33 -1.75
N PHE A 89 6.73 -5.96 -1.46
CA PHE A 89 7.80 -6.14 -2.43
C PHE A 89 7.71 -7.51 -3.13
N SER A 90 8.18 -7.60 -4.38
CA SER A 90 8.02 -8.82 -5.18
C SER A 90 8.83 -10.00 -4.63
N ASP A 91 9.99 -9.72 -4.05
CA ASP A 91 10.94 -10.71 -3.54
C ASP A 91 12.01 -10.07 -2.64
N LYS A 92 12.97 -10.89 -2.19
CA LYS A 92 14.07 -10.49 -1.29
C LYS A 92 15.21 -9.73 -1.98
N THR A 93 15.24 -9.69 -3.31
CA THR A 93 16.25 -8.96 -4.09
C THR A 93 15.89 -7.48 -4.25
N CYS A 94 14.64 -7.13 -3.96
CA CYS A 94 14.13 -5.78 -3.96
C CYS A 94 14.90 -4.86 -2.98
N THR A 95 15.00 -3.58 -3.33
CA THR A 95 15.78 -2.62 -2.54
C THR A 95 15.07 -1.28 -2.32
N VAL A 96 15.44 -0.60 -1.22
CA VAL A 96 15.04 0.76 -0.89
C VAL A 96 16.32 1.57 -0.70
N TYR A 97 16.50 2.58 -1.54
CA TYR A 97 17.71 3.41 -1.61
C TYR A 97 19.00 2.59 -1.74
N GLY A 98 18.95 1.51 -2.54
CA GLY A 98 20.06 0.59 -2.76
C GLY A 98 20.32 -0.41 -1.62
N VAL A 99 19.49 -0.41 -0.56
CA VAL A 99 19.59 -1.34 0.57
C VAL A 99 18.53 -2.42 0.46
N PRO A 100 18.84 -3.71 0.68
CA PRO A 100 17.83 -4.77 0.71
C PRO A 100 16.68 -4.44 1.66
N VAL A 101 15.44 -4.66 1.23
CA VAL A 101 14.21 -4.24 1.95
C VAL A 101 14.23 -4.65 3.42
N GLU A 102 14.54 -5.92 3.71
CA GLU A 102 14.60 -6.43 5.09
C GLU A 102 15.58 -5.64 5.98
N LYS A 103 16.78 -5.36 5.46
CA LYS A 103 17.81 -4.59 6.19
C LYS A 103 17.40 -3.14 6.39
N PHE A 104 16.75 -2.55 5.39
CA PHE A 104 16.19 -1.20 5.50
C PHE A 104 15.13 -1.15 6.61
N LEU A 105 14.17 -2.07 6.59
CA LEU A 105 13.10 -2.13 7.59
C LEU A 105 13.61 -2.45 9.01
N ASP A 106 14.62 -3.31 9.14
CA ASP A 106 15.29 -3.56 10.43
C ASP A 106 15.96 -2.30 10.99
N SER A 107 16.55 -1.49 10.11
CA SER A 107 17.17 -0.22 10.48
C SER A 107 16.13 0.81 10.94
N CYS A 108 14.96 0.83 10.31
CA CYS A 108 13.82 1.65 10.74
C CYS A 108 13.26 1.18 12.09
N LEU A 109 13.03 -0.12 12.27
CA LEU A 109 12.47 -0.68 13.51
C LEU A 109 13.40 -0.45 14.71
N SER A 110 14.70 -0.64 14.53
CA SER A 110 15.72 -0.37 15.56
C SER A 110 15.95 1.12 15.82
N GLY A 111 15.42 2.00 14.99
CA GLY A 111 15.59 3.45 15.08
C GLY A 111 16.99 3.94 14.67
N LYS A 112 17.79 3.09 14.01
CA LYS A 112 19.07 3.49 13.38
C LYS A 112 18.83 4.39 12.17
N LEU A 113 17.70 4.20 11.50
CA LEU A 113 17.24 5.01 10.38
C LEU A 113 15.86 5.57 10.70
N ASN A 114 15.63 6.84 10.38
CA ASN A 114 14.32 7.47 10.52
C ASN A 114 13.98 8.21 9.21
N PRO A 115 13.49 7.49 8.19
CA PRO A 115 13.16 8.10 6.90
C PRO A 115 11.97 9.05 7.02
N SER A 116 11.81 9.94 6.05
CA SER A 116 10.54 10.68 5.92
C SER A 116 9.42 9.71 5.56
N THR A 117 8.30 9.79 6.27
CA THR A 117 7.18 8.85 6.15
C THR A 117 5.96 9.44 5.44
N GLU A 118 5.92 10.75 5.22
CA GLU A 118 4.84 11.42 4.50
C GLU A 118 5.25 11.73 3.06
N ILE A 119 4.49 11.25 2.08
CA ILE A 119 4.75 11.45 0.65
C ILE A 119 3.86 12.52 0.01
N LYS A 120 4.38 13.21 -1.00
CA LYS A 120 3.70 14.19 -1.85
C LYS A 120 3.99 13.92 -3.34
N GLU A 121 3.22 14.59 -4.21
CA GLU A 121 3.46 14.64 -5.66
C GLU A 121 3.57 13.27 -6.35
N LYS A 122 2.86 12.28 -5.82
CA LYS A 122 2.81 10.92 -6.34
C LYS A 122 2.07 10.86 -7.67
N LYS A 123 2.72 10.29 -8.69
CA LYS A 123 2.15 10.03 -10.00
C LYS A 123 2.88 8.91 -10.70
N LEU A 124 2.22 8.26 -11.65
CA LEU A 124 2.90 7.38 -12.58
C LEU A 124 3.90 8.19 -13.40
N SER A 125 5.13 7.70 -13.47
CA SER A 125 6.19 8.24 -14.31
C SER A 125 6.47 7.37 -15.53
N ARG A 126 6.09 6.09 -15.46
CA ARG A 126 6.07 5.16 -16.59
C ARG A 126 4.88 4.21 -16.44
N PHE A 127 4.06 4.16 -17.48
CA PHE A 127 2.95 3.22 -17.60
C PHE A 127 3.46 1.78 -17.67
N PHE A 128 2.61 0.81 -17.33
CA PHE A 128 3.00 -0.59 -17.43
C PHE A 128 3.28 -0.96 -18.89
N SER A 129 4.52 -1.35 -19.16
CA SER A 129 4.93 -1.93 -20.43
C SER A 129 5.24 -3.40 -20.22
N ASP A 130 4.85 -4.25 -21.17
CA ASP A 130 5.24 -5.65 -21.18
C ASP A 130 6.77 -5.73 -21.20
N ASN A 131 7.34 -6.28 -20.14
CA ASN A 131 8.78 -6.26 -19.94
C ASN A 131 9.44 -7.52 -20.50
N ASN A 132 8.67 -8.54 -20.92
CA ASN A 132 9.13 -9.74 -21.61
C ASN A 132 7.92 -10.62 -21.93
N ALA A 133 7.67 -10.89 -23.22
CA ALA A 133 6.64 -11.81 -23.70
C ALA A 133 6.77 -13.27 -23.16
N GLU A 134 7.85 -13.58 -22.45
CA GLU A 134 8.13 -14.91 -21.88
C GLU A 134 7.83 -15.03 -20.37
N ASN A 135 7.57 -13.94 -19.62
CA ASN A 135 7.57 -13.97 -18.15
C ASN A 135 6.27 -13.51 -17.45
N ASP A 136 5.14 -13.35 -18.17
CA ASP A 136 3.85 -12.97 -17.57
C ASP A 136 3.99 -11.78 -16.59
N SER A 137 4.72 -10.74 -17.00
CA SER A 137 5.02 -9.60 -16.14
C SER A 137 5.05 -8.27 -16.88
N TYR A 138 4.44 -7.25 -16.28
CA TYR A 138 4.57 -5.86 -16.72
C TYR A 138 5.42 -5.07 -15.72
N GLU A 139 6.12 -4.07 -16.22
CA GLU A 139 6.91 -3.16 -15.40
C GLU A 139 6.50 -1.70 -15.64
N GLY A 140 6.36 -0.96 -14.56
CA GLY A 140 5.99 0.45 -14.55
C GLY A 140 6.82 1.22 -13.53
N ALA A 141 6.56 2.51 -13.40
CA ALA A 141 7.21 3.33 -12.39
C ALA A 141 6.29 4.42 -11.82
N VAL A 142 6.45 4.68 -10.53
CA VAL A 142 5.78 5.75 -9.80
C VAL A 142 6.84 6.74 -9.33
N SER A 143 6.69 8.02 -9.67
CA SER A 143 7.50 9.09 -9.08
C SER A 143 6.75 9.76 -7.94
N PHE A 144 7.48 10.14 -6.90
CA PHE A 144 6.95 10.82 -5.72
C PHE A 144 8.04 11.67 -5.06
N SER A 145 7.67 12.51 -4.10
CA SER A 145 8.59 13.20 -3.20
C SER A 145 8.14 12.99 -1.76
N THR A 146 8.97 13.31 -0.77
CA THR A 146 8.54 13.29 0.64
C THR A 146 8.37 14.71 1.15
N VAL A 147 7.64 14.88 2.25
CA VAL A 147 7.44 16.22 2.84
C VAL A 147 8.74 16.80 3.38
N ALA A 148 9.57 15.97 4.02
CA ALA A 148 10.84 16.42 4.57
C ALA A 148 11.94 16.53 3.50
N ASP A 149 11.97 15.60 2.55
CA ASP A 149 12.90 15.58 1.41
C ASP A 149 12.12 15.73 0.10
N LYS A 150 12.15 16.96 -0.45
CA LYS A 150 11.53 17.33 -1.72
C LYS A 150 12.25 16.74 -2.94
N THR A 151 13.30 15.96 -2.74
CA THR A 151 13.95 15.23 -3.82
C THR A 151 12.96 14.28 -4.46
N LYS A 152 12.84 14.36 -5.78
CA LYS A 152 12.00 13.46 -6.55
C LYS A 152 12.60 12.05 -6.54
N ARG A 153 11.84 11.10 -6.03
CA ARG A 153 12.14 9.68 -5.97
C ARG A 153 11.37 8.92 -7.04
N THR A 154 11.84 7.71 -7.34
CA THR A 154 11.14 6.81 -8.27
C THR A 154 11.09 5.42 -7.69
N SER A 155 9.89 4.82 -7.71
CA SER A 155 9.67 3.43 -7.41
C SER A 155 9.43 2.64 -8.69
N VAL A 156 10.16 1.53 -8.87
CA VAL A 156 9.91 0.55 -9.94
C VAL A 156 8.85 -0.43 -9.43
N ILE A 157 7.82 -0.64 -10.24
CA ILE A 157 6.66 -1.44 -9.89
C ILE A 157 6.53 -2.60 -10.87
N ASN A 158 6.30 -3.80 -10.33
CA ASN A 158 6.06 -5.01 -11.09
C ASN A 158 4.60 -5.45 -10.96
N LEU A 159 3.96 -5.74 -12.07
CA LEU A 159 2.68 -6.41 -12.14
C LEU A 159 2.94 -7.84 -12.60
N GLN A 160 2.68 -8.81 -11.72
CA GLN A 160 3.05 -10.21 -11.93
C GLN A 160 1.89 -11.13 -11.57
N ARG A 161 1.83 -12.29 -12.22
CA ARG A 161 0.92 -13.37 -11.83
C ARG A 161 1.47 -14.11 -10.61
N LYS A 162 0.64 -14.25 -9.57
CA LYS A 162 0.96 -15.00 -8.36
C LYS A 162 -0.20 -15.90 -7.96
N GLU A 163 0.12 -17.07 -7.44
CA GLU A 163 -0.85 -17.93 -6.80
C GLU A 163 -1.35 -17.30 -5.50
N LYS A 164 -2.66 -17.28 -5.32
CA LYS A 164 -3.30 -16.83 -4.08
C LYS A 164 -4.37 -17.83 -3.66
N GLN A 165 -4.39 -18.13 -2.37
CA GLN A 165 -5.36 -19.02 -1.77
C GLN A 165 -6.66 -18.26 -1.46
N PHE A 166 -7.79 -18.82 -1.89
CA PHE A 166 -9.15 -18.36 -1.63
C PHE A 166 -9.93 -19.50 -0.97
N GLY A 167 -9.94 -19.53 0.36
CA GLY A 167 -10.50 -20.65 1.12
C GLY A 167 -9.71 -21.93 0.84
N LYS A 168 -10.32 -22.87 0.10
CA LYS A 168 -9.69 -24.14 -0.30
C LYS A 168 -9.13 -24.15 -1.73
N GLU A 169 -9.38 -23.09 -2.50
CA GLU A 169 -8.95 -22.98 -3.90
C GLU A 169 -7.66 -22.17 -4.02
N ILE A 170 -6.78 -22.55 -4.94
CA ILE A 170 -5.61 -21.74 -5.35
C ILE A 170 -5.93 -21.16 -6.73
N LYS A 171 -5.76 -19.85 -6.90
CA LYS A 171 -5.95 -19.16 -8.17
C LYS A 171 -4.72 -18.34 -8.51
N VAL A 172 -4.32 -18.35 -9.78
CA VAL A 172 -3.29 -17.45 -10.29
C VAL A 172 -3.95 -16.11 -10.59
N ILE A 173 -3.47 -15.05 -9.93
CA ILE A 173 -4.00 -13.70 -10.11
C ILE A 173 -2.89 -12.69 -10.40
N TRP A 174 -3.23 -11.64 -11.14
CA TRP A 174 -2.39 -10.45 -11.28
C TRP A 174 -2.29 -9.68 -9.96
N SER A 175 -1.07 -9.34 -9.56
CA SER A 175 -0.75 -8.62 -8.32
C SER A 175 0.36 -7.59 -8.54
N VAL A 176 0.23 -6.46 -7.86
CA VAL A 176 1.15 -5.32 -7.97
C VAL A 176 2.12 -5.33 -6.79
N PHE A 177 3.41 -5.26 -7.11
CA PHE A 177 4.50 -5.29 -6.17
C PHE A 177 5.49 -4.15 -6.41
N ILE A 178 6.11 -3.69 -5.34
CA ILE A 178 7.27 -2.79 -5.42
C ILE A 178 8.51 -3.65 -5.69
N CYS A 179 9.35 -3.21 -6.62
CA CYS A 179 10.65 -3.85 -6.86
C CYS A 179 11.79 -3.01 -6.26
N GLU A 180 11.73 -1.70 -6.49
CA GLU A 180 12.81 -0.80 -6.14
C GLU A 180 12.28 0.58 -5.75
N ILE A 181 12.95 1.25 -4.82
CA ILE A 181 12.76 2.68 -4.53
C ILE A 181 14.12 3.38 -4.58
N LYS A 182 14.25 4.42 -5.43
CA LYS A 182 15.45 5.24 -5.64
C LYS A 182 15.24 6.68 -5.16
#